data_AF-A0A8S0UYW7-F1
#
_entry.id   AF-A0A8S0UYW7-F1
#
_cell.length_a   1.000
_cell.length_b   1.000
_cell.length_c   1.000
_cell.angle_alpha   90.00
_cell.angle_beta   90.00
_cell.angle_gamma   90.00
#
_symmetry.space_group_name_H-M   'P 1'
#
loop_
_entity.id
_entity.type
_entity.pdbx_description
1 polymer ?
#
loop_
_entity_poly.entity_id
_entity_poly.type
_entity_poly.pdbx_seq_one_letter_code
_entity_poly.pdbx_strand_id
1 'polypeptide(L)'
;MGDSPAEYIHMVQRLIEECIIFDMNKEECMEALSKHADIKPVITSTVWKELEKENKDFFDAYAQRRDEKESRQRIHKMRLDSDTNSK
;
A
#
# COMPACT_ATOMS: atom_id res chain seq x y z
N MET A 1 18.10 -13.67 -22.02
CA MET A 1 17.12 -12.72 -22.56
C MET A 1 17.06 -11.62 -21.53
N GLY A 2 17.55 -10.43 -21.88
CA GLY A 2 17.58 -9.31 -20.93
C GLY A 2 16.20 -8.70 -20.88
N ASP A 3 15.56 -8.75 -19.71
CA ASP A 3 14.27 -8.10 -19.48
C ASP A 3 14.39 -6.63 -19.89
N SER A 4 13.53 -6.20 -20.80
CA SER A 4 13.50 -4.81 -21.24
C SER A 4 13.13 -3.92 -20.04
N PRO A 5 13.59 -2.65 -20.01
CA PRO A 5 13.19 -1.71 -18.97
C PRO A 5 11.65 -1.58 -18.83
N ALA A 6 10.91 -1.78 -19.92
CA ALA A 6 9.45 -1.77 -19.90
C ALA A 6 8.86 -2.97 -19.15
N GLU A 7 9.37 -4.19 -19.37
CA GLU A 7 8.92 -5.39 -18.65
C GLU A 7 9.18 -5.28 -17.15
N TYR A 8 10.32 -4.72 -16.76
CA TYR A 8 10.62 -4.48 -15.35
C TYR A 8 9.63 -3.50 -14.70
N ILE A 9 9.30 -2.39 -15.38
CA ILE A 9 8.33 -1.42 -14.87
C ILE A 9 6.94 -2.05 -14.75
N HIS A 10 6.50 -2.82 -15.73
CA HIS A 10 5.20 -3.52 -15.67
C HIS A 10 5.16 -4.56 -14.54
N MET A 11 6.25 -5.29 -14.29
CA MET A 11 6.36 -6.18 -13.15
C MET A 11 6.22 -5.42 -11.82
N VAL A 12 6.93 -4.30 -11.67
CA VAL A 12 6.82 -3.46 -10.46
C VAL A 12 5.40 -2.92 -10.28
N GLN A 13 4.77 -2.44 -11.36
CA GLN A 13 3.39 -1.98 -11.34
C GLN A 13 2.43 -3.07 -10.86
N ARG A 14 2.54 -4.29 -11.40
CA ARG A 14 1.68 -5.41 -10.99
C ARG A 14 1.83 -5.72 -9.50
N LEU A 15 3.06 -5.70 -8.99
CA LEU A 15 3.30 -5.95 -7.58
C LEU A 15 2.76 -4.81 -6.68
N ILE A 16 2.80 -3.57 -7.16
CA ILE A 16 2.13 -2.43 -6.51
C ILE A 16 0.62 -2.64 -6.47
N GLU A 17 0.01 -3.08 -7.57
CA GLU A 17 -1.43 -3.40 -7.63
C GLU A 17 -1.80 -4.49 -6.62
N GLU A 18 -0.97 -5.53 -6.48
CA GLU A 18 -1.14 -6.56 -5.44
C GLU A 18 -1.06 -5.95 -4.03
N CYS A 19 -0.08 -5.08 -3.74
CA CYS A 19 -0.01 -4.37 -2.46
C CYS A 19 -1.27 -3.55 -2.17
N ILE A 20 -1.82 -2.87 -3.17
CA ILE A 20 -3.06 -2.10 -3.04
C ILE A 20 -4.25 -3.01 -2.69
N ILE A 21 -4.34 -4.19 -3.32
CA ILE A 21 -5.37 -5.21 -3.00
C ILE A 21 -5.24 -5.70 -1.55
N PHE A 22 -4.01 -5.87 -1.05
CA PHE A 22 -3.76 -6.18 0.36
C PHE A 22 -3.99 -5.00 1.30
N ASP A 23 -4.53 -3.90 0.79
CA ASP A 23 -4.83 -2.70 1.55
C ASP A 23 -3.57 -2.10 2.19
N MET A 24 -2.41 -2.15 1.51
CA MET A 24 -1.13 -1.60 1.97
C MET A 24 -0.89 -0.15 1.53
N ASN A 25 -0.27 0.64 2.38
CA ASN A 25 0.07 2.03 2.07
C ASN A 25 1.40 2.05 1.33
N LYS A 26 1.81 3.24 0.90
CA LYS A 26 3.03 3.39 0.11
C LYS A 26 4.26 2.88 0.86
N GLU A 27 4.38 3.17 2.15
CA GLU A 27 5.49 2.75 3.00
C GLU A 27 5.53 1.23 3.17
N GLU A 28 4.39 0.62 3.48
CA GLU A 28 4.21 -0.83 3.59
C GLU A 28 4.53 -1.53 2.26
N CYS A 29 4.07 -0.97 1.14
CA CYS A 29 4.36 -1.46 -0.21
C CYS A 29 5.87 -1.39 -0.53
N MET A 30 6.52 -0.27 -0.23
CA MET A 30 7.98 -0.13 -0.40
C MET A 30 8.76 -1.16 0.43
N GLU A 31 8.37 -1.37 1.68
CA GLU A 31 9.01 -2.35 2.56
C GLU A 31 8.78 -3.78 2.08
N ALA A 32 7.54 -4.12 1.71
CA ALA A 32 7.19 -5.45 1.21
C ALA A 32 7.95 -5.79 -0.07
N LEU A 33 7.98 -4.87 -1.05
CA LEU A 33 8.67 -5.10 -2.32
C LEU A 33 10.19 -5.14 -2.16
N SER A 34 10.74 -4.35 -1.23
CA SER A 34 12.16 -4.43 -0.91
C SER A 34 12.54 -5.75 -0.23
N LYS A 35 11.70 -6.27 0.67
CA LYS A 35 12.00 -7.52 1.41
C LYS A 35 11.72 -8.78 0.61
N HIS A 36 10.64 -8.80 -0.16
CA HIS A 36 10.14 -10.01 -0.80
C HIS A 36 10.51 -10.13 -2.28
N ALA A 37 10.77 -9.01 -2.94
CA ALA A 37 11.07 -8.96 -4.38
C ALA A 37 12.43 -8.29 -4.70
N ASP A 38 13.21 -7.90 -3.68
CA ASP A 38 14.50 -7.20 -3.83
C ASP A 38 14.42 -5.93 -4.71
N ILE A 39 13.26 -5.26 -4.71
CA ILE A 39 13.06 -4.02 -5.45
C ILE A 39 13.49 -2.85 -4.58
N LYS A 40 14.35 -1.99 -5.12
CA LYS A 40 14.79 -0.78 -4.39
C LYS A 40 13.59 0.11 -4.07
N PRO A 41 13.42 0.58 -2.82
CA PRO A 41 12.29 1.43 -2.42
C PRO A 41 12.09 2.66 -3.30
N VAL A 42 13.18 3.25 -3.84
CA VAL A 42 13.12 4.39 -4.75
C VAL A 42 12.39 4.08 -6.06
N ILE A 43 12.51 2.84 -6.57
CA ILE A 43 11.83 2.40 -7.79
C ILE A 43 10.33 2.29 -7.50
N THR A 44 9.95 1.55 -6.45
CA THR A 44 8.55 1.45 -6.00
C THR A 44 7.94 2.83 -5.76
N SER A 45 8.64 3.70 -5.05
CA SER A 45 8.18 5.07 -4.75
C SER A 45 7.92 5.88 -6.03
N THR A 46 8.79 5.73 -7.03
CA THR A 46 8.67 6.45 -8.30
C THR A 46 7.47 5.92 -9.10
N VAL A 47 7.37 4.60 -9.30
CA VAL A 47 6.26 3.99 -10.05
C VAL A 47 4.92 4.28 -9.36
N TRP A 48 4.85 4.15 -8.04
CA TRP A 48 3.66 4.49 -7.26
C TRP A 48 3.22 5.95 -7.46
N LYS A 49 4.16 6.92 -7.43
CA LYS A 49 3.83 8.34 -7.66
C LYS A 49 3.30 8.60 -9.06
N GLU A 50 3.82 7.93 -10.08
CA GLU A 50 3.30 8.07 -11.44
C GLU A 50 1.91 7.45 -11.57
N LEU A 51 1.67 6.28 -10.96
CA LEU A 51 0.34 5.66 -10.89
C LEU A 51 -0.68 6.56 -10.17
N GLU A 52 -0.29 7.19 -9.06
CA GLU A 52 -1.11 8.18 -8.32
C GLU A 52 -1.50 9.37 -9.21
N LYS A 53 -0.57 9.88 -10.01
CA LYS A 53 -0.83 11.01 -10.92
C LYS A 53 -1.78 10.62 -12.04
N GLU A 54 -1.58 9.45 -12.64
CA GLU A 54 -2.40 8.97 -13.76
C GLU A 54 -3.81 8.53 -13.32
N ASN A 55 -3.95 8.01 -12.10
CA ASN A 55 -5.17 7.40 -11.58
C ASN A 55 -5.67 8.10 -10.31
N LYS A 56 -5.62 9.43 -10.30
CA LYS A 56 -5.87 10.25 -9.11
C LYS A 56 -7.16 9.90 -8.37
N ASP A 57 -8.28 9.77 -9.08
CA ASP A 57 -9.59 9.48 -8.47
C ASP A 57 -9.60 8.12 -7.74
N PHE A 58 -8.88 7.13 -8.27
CA PHE A 58 -8.75 5.83 -7.63
C PHE A 58 -7.93 5.93 -6.34
N PHE A 59 -6.77 6.59 -6.39
CA PHE A 59 -5.89 6.72 -5.22
C PHE A 59 -6.49 7.60 -4.13
N ASP A 60 -7.22 8.66 -4.48
CA ASP A 60 -7.94 9.51 -3.53
C ASP A 60 -9.03 8.68 -2.80
N ALA A 61 -9.83 7.90 -3.54
CA ALA A 61 -10.85 7.03 -2.95
C ALA A 61 -10.24 5.87 -2.14
N TYR A 62 -9.09 5.35 -2.57
CA TYR A 62 -8.36 4.30 -1.85
C TYR A 62 -7.84 4.81 -0.50
N ALA A 63 -7.17 5.96 -0.50
CA ALA A 63 -6.67 6.60 0.73
C ALA A 63 -7.81 6.90 1.71
N GLN A 64 -8.93 7.43 1.23
CA GLN A 64 -10.10 7.69 2.07
C GLN A 64 -10.65 6.41 2.73
N ARG A 65 -10.81 5.33 1.97
CA ARG A 65 -11.30 4.04 2.52
C ARG A 65 -10.36 3.49 3.58
N ARG A 66 -9.05 3.62 3.37
CA ARG A 66 -8.04 3.21 4.34
C ARG A 66 -8.13 4.00 5.63
N ASP A 67 -8.20 5.32 5.56
CA ASP A 67 -8.32 6.19 6.74
C ASP A 67 -9.58 5.88 7.55
N GLU A 68 -10.71 5.63 6.87
CA GLU A 68 -11.94 5.21 7.52
C GLU A 68 -11.79 3.86 8.23
N LYS A 69 -11.15 2.89 7.57
CA LYS A 69 -10.93 1.55 8.15
C LYS A 69 -10.02 1.64 9.37
N GLU A 70 -8.92 2.37 9.30
CA GLU A 70 -8.04 2.58 10.45
C GLU A 70 -8.76 3.28 11.60
N SER A 71 -9.54 4.32 11.30
CA SER A 71 -10.32 5.04 12.32
C SER A 71 -11.32 4.11 13.03
N ARG A 72 -12.05 3.27 12.27
CA ARG A 72 -12.96 2.27 12.83
C ARG A 72 -12.22 1.24 13.69
N GLN A 73 -11.06 0.77 13.24
CA GLN A 73 -10.24 -0.18 14.00
C GLN A 73 -9.74 0.42 15.32
N ARG A 74 -9.30 1.69 15.31
CA ARG A 74 -8.87 2.41 16.53
C ARG A 74 -10.01 2.55 17.54
N ILE A 75 -11.20 2.94 17.09
CA ILE A 75 -12.39 3.05 17.96
C ILE A 75 -12.77 1.68 18.53
N HIS A 76 -12.78 0.64 17.68
CA HIS A 76 -13.10 -0.72 18.13
C HIS A 76 -12.10 -1.21 19.19
N LYS A 77 -10.81 -0.95 18.98
CA LYS A 77 -9.74 -1.30 19.93
C LYS A 77 -9.91 -0.61 21.28
N MET A 78 -10.12 0.72 21.29
CA MET A 78 -10.35 1.48 22.53
C MET A 78 -11.54 0.96 23.33
N ARG A 79 -12.62 0.54 22.65
CA ARG A 79 -13.79 -0.05 23.31
C ARG A 79 -13.46 -1.39 23.99
N LEU A 80 -12.76 -2.28 23.29
CA LEU A 80 -12.32 -3.56 23.86
C LEU A 80 -11.38 -3.38 25.05
N ASP A 81 -10.42 -2.46 24.95
CA ASP A 81 -9.47 -2.16 26.02
C ASP A 81 -10.18 -1.59 27.27
N SER A 82 -11.28 -0.85 27.10
CA SER A 82 -12.09 -0.34 28.22
C SER A 82 -12.89 -1.44 28.91
N ASP A 83 -13.44 -2.40 28.16
CA ASP A 83 -14.23 -3.52 28.70
C ASP A 83 -13.33 -4.55 29.44
N THR A 84 -12.07 -4.69 29.03
CA THR A 84 -11.10 -5.60 29.66
C THR A 84 -10.53 -5.06 30.97
N ASN A 85 -10.46 -3.74 31.15
CA ASN A 85 -9.88 -3.10 32.33
C ASN A 85 -10.89 -2.97 33.50
N SER A 86 -12.13 -3.45 33.33
CA SER A 86 -13.21 -3.37 34.31
C SER A 86 -13.56 -4.71 34.98
N LYS A 87 -12.67 -5.71 34.88
CA LYS A 87 -12.72 -7.00 35.61
C LYS A 87 -11.52 -7.11 36.55
#